data_AF-A0A3D4B3P4-F1
#
_entry.id   AF-A0A3D4B3P4-F1
#
_cell.length_a   1.000
_cell.length_b   1.000
_cell.length_c   1.000
_cell.angle_alpha   90.00
_cell.angle_beta   90.00
_cell.angle_gamma   90.00
#
_symmetry.space_group_name_H-M   'P 1'
#
loop_
_entity.id
_entity.type
_entity.pdbx_description
1 polymer ?
#
loop_
_entity_poly.entity_id
_entity_poly.type
_entity_poly.pdbx_seq_one_letter_code
_entity_poly.pdbx_strand_id
1 'polypeptide(L)'
;MPDRLRVAAIITIYHPKSHADVIVTKFLRGWSIDHGYFPPQVEIVSMYIDHVLENDIGVRLAAEHNVPIYPSIRRALHAGENALNVDAVLLIGEHGDYPWNERGRHMYPRKHFFEQIAGVFSESGRSVPVFND
;
A
#
# COMPACT_ATOMS: atom_id res chain seq x y z
N MET A 1 -21.34 7.91 11.47
CA MET A 1 -20.94 6.54 11.09
C MET A 1 -19.72 6.19 11.93
N PRO A 2 -19.50 4.93 12.36
CA PRO A 2 -18.21 4.59 12.96
C PRO A 2 -17.10 4.97 11.98
N ASP A 3 -16.00 5.53 12.50
CA ASP A 3 -14.86 5.91 11.67
C ASP A 3 -14.37 4.67 10.91
N ARG A 4 -14.26 4.80 9.58
CA ARG A 4 -13.71 3.73 8.74
C ARG A 4 -12.24 3.54 9.10
N LEU A 5 -11.81 2.28 9.17
CA LEU A 5 -10.39 1.97 9.42
C LEU A 5 -9.53 2.62 8.35
N ARG A 6 -8.50 3.33 8.81
CA ARG A 6 -7.54 4.07 7.98
C ARG A 6 -6.44 3.10 7.53
N VAL A 7 -6.21 2.98 6.23
CA VAL A 7 -5.27 1.99 5.68
C VAL A 7 -4.21 2.69 4.84
N ALA A 8 -2.94 2.36 5.10
CA ALA A 8 -1.84 2.71 4.20
C ALA A 8 -1.63 1.61 3.17
N ALA A 9 -1.46 1.98 1.90
CA ALA A 9 -1.03 1.05 0.85
C ALA A 9 0.42 1.32 0.46
N ILE A 10 1.29 0.33 0.66
CA ILE A 10 2.72 0.36 0.35
C ILE A 10 2.93 -0.57 -0.85
N ILE A 11 3.32 0.01 -1.98
CA ILE A 11 3.25 -0.64 -3.28
C ILE A 11 4.61 -0.53 -3.98
N THR A 12 5.09 -1.63 -4.57
CA THR A 12 6.29 -1.58 -5.39
C THR A 12 6.01 -1.07 -6.80
N ILE A 13 5.05 -1.67 -7.52
CA ILE A 13 4.57 -1.21 -8.83
C ILE A 13 3.04 -1.29 -8.90
N TYR A 14 2.43 -0.41 -9.71
CA TYR A 14 0.97 -0.36 -9.86
C TYR A 14 0.55 -0.19 -11.32
N HIS A 15 0.52 -1.29 -12.08
CA HIS A 15 0.01 -1.33 -13.46
C HIS A 15 -1.23 -2.24 -13.58
N PRO A 16 -1.96 -2.23 -14.71
CA PRO A 16 -3.11 -3.10 -14.90
C PRO A 16 -2.75 -4.57 -14.65
N LYS A 17 -3.59 -5.29 -13.91
CA LYS A 17 -3.42 -6.70 -13.53
C LYS A 17 -2.24 -7.03 -12.61
N SER A 18 -1.52 -6.02 -12.09
CA SER A 18 -0.55 -6.23 -11.00
C SER A 18 -1.27 -6.64 -9.71
N HIS A 19 -0.55 -7.20 -8.73
CA HIS A 19 -1.12 -7.45 -7.41
C HIS A 19 -1.71 -6.19 -6.75
N ALA A 20 -1.09 -5.02 -6.97
CA ALA A 20 -1.62 -3.75 -6.48
C ALA A 20 -2.98 -3.44 -7.12
N ASP A 21 -3.17 -3.74 -8.40
CA ASP A 21 -4.46 -3.55 -9.08
C ASP A 21 -5.53 -4.50 -8.56
N VAL A 22 -5.21 -5.78 -8.38
CA VAL A 22 -6.22 -6.75 -7.92
C VAL A 22 -6.60 -6.58 -6.44
N ILE A 23 -5.75 -5.93 -5.63
CA ILE A 23 -5.97 -5.71 -4.19
C ILE A 23 -6.34 -4.25 -3.89
N VAL A 24 -5.42 -3.31 -4.10
CA VAL A 24 -5.58 -1.90 -3.68
C VAL A 24 -6.74 -1.24 -4.42
N THR A 25 -6.91 -1.51 -5.72
CA THR A 25 -8.05 -0.96 -6.49
C THR A 25 -9.40 -1.38 -5.88
N LYS A 26 -9.49 -2.57 -5.27
CA LYS A 26 -10.73 -3.04 -4.62
C LYS A 26 -11.01 -2.31 -3.31
N PHE A 27 -9.97 -1.93 -2.58
CA PHE A 27 -10.12 -1.06 -1.41
C PHE A 27 -10.42 0.40 -1.78
N LEU A 28 -10.08 0.84 -2.99
CA LEU A 28 -10.44 2.18 -3.50
C LEU A 28 -11.86 2.22 -4.09
N ARG A 29 -12.22 1.25 -4.93
CA ARG A 29 -13.43 1.26 -5.76
C ARG A 29 -14.53 0.31 -5.28
N GLY A 30 -14.23 -0.61 -4.38
CA GLY A 30 -15.09 -1.75 -4.05
C GLY A 30 -14.94 -2.88 -5.08
N TRP A 31 -15.80 -3.89 -4.95
CA TRP A 31 -15.80 -5.04 -5.85
C TRP A 31 -17.22 -5.53 -6.11
N SER A 32 -17.44 -6.12 -7.28
CA SER A 32 -18.68 -6.80 -7.62
C SER A 32 -18.44 -8.30 -7.69
N ILE A 33 -19.34 -9.07 -7.10
CA ILE A 33 -19.44 -10.53 -7.24
C ILE A 33 -20.89 -10.87 -7.60
N ASP A 34 -21.21 -12.15 -7.77
CA ASP A 34 -22.57 -12.61 -8.15
C ASP A 34 -23.66 -12.12 -7.19
N HIS A 35 -23.31 -11.84 -5.94
CA HIS A 35 -24.21 -11.30 -4.92
C HIS A 35 -24.37 -9.77 -4.94
N GLY A 36 -23.78 -9.08 -5.92
CA GLY A 36 -23.88 -7.64 -6.11
C GLY A 36 -22.59 -6.87 -5.87
N TYR A 37 -22.73 -5.56 -5.74
CA TYR A 37 -21.63 -4.63 -5.48
C TYR A 37 -21.38 -4.44 -3.98
N PHE A 38 -20.12 -4.54 -3.58
CA PHE A 38 -19.63 -4.36 -2.23
C PHE A 38 -18.78 -3.08 -2.19
N PRO A 39 -19.25 -2.01 -1.52
CA PRO A 39 -18.48 -0.79 -1.38
C PRO A 39 -17.27 -1.01 -0.46
N PRO A 40 -16.21 -0.18 -0.57
CA PRO A 40 -15.10 -0.21 0.38
C PRO A 40 -15.57 -0.08 1.84
N GLN A 41 -15.09 -0.98 2.69
CA GLN A 41 -15.38 -0.98 4.14
C GLN A 41 -14.30 -0.25 4.96
N VAL A 42 -13.19 0.09 4.33
CA VAL A 42 -12.04 0.82 4.90
C VAL A 42 -11.71 2.00 3.99
N GLU A 43 -10.83 2.87 4.45
CA GLU A 43 -10.37 4.03 3.70
C GLU A 43 -8.86 3.93 3.44
N ILE A 44 -8.44 3.92 2.17
CA ILE A 44 -7.03 4.12 1.85
C ILE A 44 -6.71 5.61 2.05
N VAL A 45 -5.98 5.94 3.10
CA VAL A 45 -5.69 7.35 3.49
C VAL A 45 -4.33 7.83 2.98
N SER A 46 -3.49 6.91 2.50
CA SER A 46 -2.13 7.21 2.07
C SER A 46 -1.57 6.10 1.22
N MET A 47 -0.74 6.46 0.24
CA MET A 47 -0.03 5.52 -0.62
C MET A 47 1.47 5.79 -0.63
N TYR A 48 2.26 4.75 -0.82
CA TYR A 48 3.64 4.81 -1.28
C TYR A 48 3.75 3.94 -2.53
N ILE A 49 4.34 4.46 -3.60
CA ILE A 49 4.59 3.72 -4.84
C ILE A 49 6.09 3.86 -5.14
N ASP A 50 6.82 2.74 -5.11
CA ASP A 50 8.28 2.72 -5.29
C ASP A 50 8.68 3.05 -6.72
N HIS A 51 8.03 2.39 -7.68
CA HIS A 51 8.31 2.52 -9.10
C HIS A 51 7.04 2.97 -9.85
N VAL A 52 7.04 4.22 -10.30
CA VAL A 52 6.02 4.75 -11.21
C VAL A 52 6.54 4.60 -12.64
N LEU A 53 6.06 3.56 -13.32
CA LEU A 53 6.43 3.22 -14.70
C LEU A 53 5.48 3.88 -15.70
N GLU A 54 5.79 3.81 -17.01
CA GLU A 54 4.96 4.39 -18.07
C GLU A 54 3.52 3.85 -18.09
N ASN A 55 3.34 2.57 -17.72
CA ASN A 55 2.04 1.91 -17.66
C ASN A 55 1.37 1.99 -16.27
N ASP A 56 1.84 2.88 -15.39
CA ASP A 56 1.25 3.07 -14.07
C ASP A 56 -0.22 3.51 -14.14
N ILE A 57 -1.03 2.95 -13.25
CA ILE A 57 -2.40 3.37 -12.99
C ILE A 57 -2.58 3.92 -11.57
N GLY A 58 -1.61 3.68 -10.68
CA GLY A 58 -1.69 4.05 -9.27
C GLY A 58 -1.78 5.54 -9.02
N VAL A 59 -1.00 6.36 -9.74
CA VAL A 59 -0.99 7.82 -9.59
C VAL A 59 -2.34 8.42 -9.95
N ARG A 60 -2.90 7.99 -11.09
CA ARG A 60 -4.23 8.45 -11.52
C ARG A 60 -5.31 7.99 -10.54
N LEU A 61 -5.28 6.73 -10.10
CA LEU A 61 -6.22 6.19 -9.12
C LEU A 61 -6.17 6.94 -7.79
N ALA A 62 -4.97 7.24 -7.30
CA ALA A 62 -4.78 8.02 -6.09
C ALA A 62 -5.43 9.41 -6.22
N ALA A 63 -5.20 10.09 -7.34
CA ALA A 63 -5.83 11.39 -7.63
C ALA A 63 -7.36 11.31 -7.73
N GLU A 64 -7.91 10.31 -8.43
CA GLU A 64 -9.35 10.08 -8.57
C GLU A 64 -10.04 9.90 -7.20
N HIS A 65 -9.35 9.30 -6.23
CA HIS A 65 -9.86 9.00 -4.90
C HIS A 65 -9.39 9.96 -3.80
N ASN A 66 -8.70 11.06 -4.15
CA ASN A 66 -8.11 12.03 -3.20
C ASN A 66 -7.15 11.40 -2.17
N VAL A 67 -6.41 10.38 -2.58
CA VAL A 67 -5.43 9.69 -1.73
C VAL A 67 -4.04 10.30 -1.96
N PRO A 68 -3.38 10.84 -0.93
CA PRO A 68 -2.03 11.36 -1.06
C PRO A 68 -1.00 10.23 -1.26
N ILE A 69 -0.10 10.42 -2.23
CA ILE A 69 1.10 9.59 -2.40
C ILE A 69 2.26 10.29 -1.67
N TYR A 70 2.91 9.56 -0.77
CA TYR A 70 4.03 10.05 0.01
C TYR A 70 5.37 9.53 -0.51
N PRO A 71 6.46 10.29 -0.31
CA PRO A 71 7.79 9.93 -0.82
C PRO A 71 8.49 8.84 0.00
N SER A 72 7.89 8.36 1.09
CA SER A 72 8.46 7.28 1.90
C SER A 72 7.39 6.49 2.65
N ILE A 73 7.70 5.23 2.96
CA ILE A 73 6.84 4.35 3.77
C ILE A 73 6.50 5.02 5.10
N ARG A 74 7.48 5.66 5.76
CA ARG A 74 7.25 6.41 7.00
C ARG A 74 6.19 7.50 6.85
N ARG A 75 6.31 8.34 5.81
CA ARG A 75 5.34 9.42 5.58
C ARG A 75 3.97 8.89 5.20
N ALA A 76 3.90 7.77 4.46
CA ALA A 76 2.65 7.07 4.20
C ALA A 76 2.00 6.59 5.49
N LEU A 77 2.74 5.90 6.38
CA LEU A 77 2.23 5.43 7.67
C LEU A 77 1.81 6.57 8.62
N HIS A 78 2.39 7.76 8.45
CA HIS A 78 1.98 8.96 9.19
C HIS A 78 0.72 9.61 8.61
N ALA A 79 0.36 9.36 7.34
CA ALA A 79 -0.84 9.86 6.67
C ALA A 79 -1.17 11.34 7.01
N GLY A 80 -0.18 12.22 6.86
CA GLY A 80 -0.30 13.67 7.10
C GLY A 80 0.14 14.14 8.48
N GLU A 81 0.23 13.24 9.46
CA GLU A 81 0.59 13.56 10.85
C GLU A 81 2.09 13.44 11.15
N ASN A 82 2.44 13.59 12.43
CA ASN A 82 3.79 13.42 12.95
C ASN A 82 4.02 12.05 13.65
N ALA A 83 3.00 11.19 13.69
CA ALA A 83 3.05 9.85 14.28
C ALA A 83 2.22 8.85 13.44
N LEU A 84 2.31 7.56 13.76
CA LEU A 84 1.54 6.49 13.10
C LEU A 84 0.02 6.80 13.14
N ASN A 85 -0.57 7.08 11.98
CA ASN A 85 -1.95 7.57 11.85
C ASN A 85 -2.82 6.67 10.94
N VAL A 86 -2.48 5.38 10.92
CA VAL A 86 -3.25 4.34 10.21
C VAL A 86 -3.60 3.21 11.16
N ASP A 87 -4.62 2.45 10.80
CA ASP A 87 -5.16 1.30 11.54
C ASP A 87 -4.77 -0.04 10.92
N ALA A 88 -4.31 -0.05 9.67
CA ALA A 88 -3.72 -1.22 9.01
C ALA A 88 -2.79 -0.83 7.85
N VAL A 89 -2.00 -1.79 7.38
CA VAL A 89 -1.09 -1.62 6.24
C VAL A 89 -1.31 -2.73 5.21
N LEU A 90 -1.46 -2.36 3.94
CA LEU A 90 -1.34 -3.27 2.81
C LEU A 90 0.06 -3.13 2.23
N LEU A 91 0.90 -4.15 2.40
CA LEU A 91 2.22 -4.25 1.78
C LEU A 91 2.12 -5.16 0.56
N ILE A 92 2.19 -4.55 -0.63
CA ILE A 92 2.11 -5.23 -1.92
C ILE A 92 3.48 -5.15 -2.60
N GLY A 93 4.27 -6.21 -2.46
CA GLY A 93 5.69 -6.25 -2.81
C GLY A 93 6.08 -7.32 -3.84
N GLU A 94 5.30 -7.45 -4.90
CA GLU A 94 5.42 -8.54 -5.87
C GLU A 94 6.51 -8.33 -6.95
N HIS A 95 6.57 -7.12 -7.53
CA HIS A 95 7.33 -6.85 -8.76
C HIS A 95 8.03 -5.49 -8.72
N GLY A 96 8.97 -5.26 -9.65
CA GLY A 96 9.75 -4.03 -9.80
C GLY A 96 11.17 -4.33 -10.26
N ASP A 97 11.99 -3.28 -10.41
CA ASP A 97 13.41 -3.41 -10.75
C ASP A 97 14.24 -3.49 -9.46
N TYR A 98 14.62 -4.70 -9.07
CA TYR A 98 15.39 -4.97 -7.85
C TYR A 98 16.63 -5.82 -8.16
N PRO A 99 17.67 -5.73 -7.31
CA PRO A 99 18.90 -6.49 -7.55
C PRO A 99 18.65 -8.00 -7.48
N TRP A 100 19.55 -8.73 -8.13
CA TRP A 100 19.64 -10.19 -8.00
C TRP A 100 20.78 -10.51 -7.04
N ASN A 101 20.60 -11.57 -6.23
CA ASN A 101 21.70 -12.06 -5.39
C ASN A 101 22.61 -13.05 -6.14
N GLU A 102 23.71 -13.44 -5.50
CA GLU A 102 24.69 -14.41 -6.02
C GLU A 102 24.10 -15.77 -6.39
N ARG A 103 22.89 -16.09 -5.89
CA ARG A 103 22.15 -17.33 -6.17
C ARG A 103 21.13 -17.17 -7.29
N GLY A 104 21.13 -16.04 -8.01
CA GLY A 104 20.18 -15.74 -9.07
C GLY A 104 18.75 -15.59 -8.57
N ARG A 105 18.54 -15.11 -7.34
CA ARG A 105 17.20 -14.80 -6.82
C ARG A 105 16.94 -13.30 -6.91
N HIS A 106 15.78 -12.94 -7.43
CA HIS A 106 15.32 -11.56 -7.48
C HIS A 106 14.97 -11.07 -6.07
N MET A 107 15.58 -9.97 -5.63
CA MET A 107 15.48 -9.48 -4.25
C MET A 107 14.31 -8.52 -4.07
N TYR A 108 13.09 -9.03 -4.27
CA TYR A 108 11.87 -8.24 -4.02
C TYR A 108 11.87 -7.67 -2.59
N PRO A 109 11.47 -6.41 -2.40
CA PRO A 109 11.78 -5.64 -1.19
C PRO A 109 10.86 -5.95 -0.03
N ARG A 110 10.06 -7.04 -0.04
CA ARG A 110 9.06 -7.35 0.99
C ARG A 110 9.62 -7.30 2.41
N LYS A 111 10.76 -7.98 2.63
CA LYS A 111 11.47 -7.93 3.92
C LYS A 111 11.90 -6.50 4.25
N HIS A 112 12.48 -5.80 3.28
CA HIS A 112 13.00 -4.44 3.48
C HIS A 112 11.88 -3.43 3.80
N PHE A 113 10.77 -3.48 3.08
CA PHE A 113 9.61 -2.64 3.32
C PHE A 113 8.93 -2.99 4.64
N PHE A 114 8.81 -4.28 4.97
CA PHE A 114 8.31 -4.72 6.26
C PHE A 114 9.19 -4.23 7.42
N GLU A 115 10.53 -4.24 7.27
CA GLU A 115 11.46 -3.68 8.24
C GLU A 115 11.25 -2.17 8.44
N GLN A 116 11.01 -1.41 7.37
CA GLN A 116 10.67 0.02 7.49
C GLN A 116 9.34 0.23 8.22
N ILE A 117 8.32 -0.58 7.94
CA ILE A 117 7.03 -0.55 8.65
C ILE A 117 7.22 -0.87 10.13
N ALA A 118 7.96 -1.93 10.45
CA ALA A 118 8.27 -2.33 11.82
C ALA A 118 9.08 -1.27 12.56
N GLY A 119 9.98 -0.54 11.87
CA GLY A 119 10.70 0.60 12.42
C GLY A 119 9.75 1.70 12.90
N VAL A 120 8.76 2.07 12.09
CA VAL A 120 7.73 3.05 12.49
C VAL A 120 6.88 2.54 13.65
N PHE A 121 6.56 1.25 13.70
CA PHE A 121 5.83 0.67 14.82
C PHE A 121 6.62 0.73 16.12
N SER A 122 7.91 0.39 16.06
CA SER A 122 8.83 0.47 17.20
C SER A 122 8.92 1.89 17.76
N GLU A 123 9.08 2.88 16.90
CA GLU A 123 9.16 4.30 17.31
C GLU A 123 7.84 4.86 17.84
N SER A 124 6.71 4.40 17.30
CA SER A 124 5.38 4.87 17.73
C SER A 124 4.85 4.15 18.97
N GLY A 125 5.48 3.06 19.42
CA GLY A 125 4.99 2.22 20.51
C GLY A 125 3.67 1.51 20.20
N ARG A 126 3.24 1.49 18.93
CA ARG A 126 1.99 0.90 18.46
C ARG A 126 2.23 0.08 17.21
N SER A 127 1.65 -1.11 17.16
CA SER A 127 1.59 -1.93 15.95
C SER A 127 0.15 -1.99 15.44
N VAL A 128 0.03 -2.17 14.13
CA VAL A 128 -1.23 -2.42 13.45
C VAL A 128 -1.13 -3.66 12.56
N PRO A 129 -2.26 -4.31 12.20
CA PRO A 129 -2.25 -5.41 11.25
C PRO A 129 -1.56 -5.03 9.94
N VAL A 130 -0.71 -5.92 9.45
CA VAL A 130 -0.04 -5.80 8.14
C VAL A 130 -0.45 -7.00 7.30
N PHE A 131 -1.07 -6.74 6.16
CA PHE A 131 -1.17 -7.72 5.09
C PHE A 131 0.12 -7.63 4.24
N ASN A 132 0.80 -8.76 4.06
CA ASN A 132 2.05 -8.84 3.31
C ASN A 132 1.89 -9.92 2.23
N ASP A 133 1.87 -9.48 0.98
CA ASP A 133 1.75 -10.29 -0.24
C ASP A 133 3.12 -10.76 -0.76
#